data_AF-A0A5B8VTM2-F1
#
_entry.id   AF-A0A5B8VTM2-F1
#
_cell.length_a   1.000
_cell.length_b   1.000
_cell.length_c   1.000
_cell.angle_alpha   90.00
_cell.angle_beta   90.00
_cell.angle_gamma   90.00
#
_symmetry.space_group_name_H-M   'P 1'
#
loop_
_entity.id
_entity.type
_entity.pdbx_description
1 polymer ?
#
loop_
_entity_poly.entity_id
_entity_poly.type
_entity_poly.pdbx_seq_one_letter_code
_entity_poly.pdbx_strand_id
1 'polypeptide(L)'
;MTSSDTCIASTNSIIVQNGDVYITGMERSNLDGLYRPVYWKNGVTHFLNEGTEYANATGISVVDGKVYVSGMTDYYRAAYWVDGKKQLIADFGHTSGIYVR
;
A
#
# COMPACT_ATOMS: atom_id res chain seq x y z
N MET A 1 21.33 -7.16 0.35
CA MET A 1 20.22 -8.09 0.57
C MET A 1 19.59 -8.33 -0.78
N THR A 2 19.89 -9.47 -1.38
CA THR A 2 19.51 -9.82 -2.75
C THR A 2 18.06 -10.25 -2.79
N SER A 3 17.32 -9.71 -3.75
CA SER A 3 15.94 -10.00 -4.10
C SER A 3 15.71 -11.48 -4.48
N SER A 4 15.63 -12.37 -3.49
CA SER A 4 15.39 -13.81 -3.73
C SER A 4 13.95 -14.28 -3.47
N ASP A 5 13.03 -13.41 -3.00
CA ASP A 5 11.73 -13.88 -2.48
C ASP A 5 10.48 -13.25 -3.10
N THR A 6 10.54 -12.71 -4.32
CA THR A 6 9.36 -12.12 -4.98
C THR A 6 8.90 -12.95 -6.18
N CYS A 7 7.79 -13.67 -6.02
CA CYS A 7 7.08 -14.34 -7.11
C CYS A 7 5.88 -13.49 -7.52
N ILE A 8 6.07 -12.57 -8.48
CA ILE A 8 5.05 -11.67 -9.04
C ILE A 8 4.87 -10.38 -8.23
N ALA A 9 5.21 -9.26 -8.87
CA ALA A 9 4.84 -7.91 -8.48
C ALA A 9 3.90 -7.34 -9.55
N SER A 10 2.87 -6.61 -9.13
CA SER A 10 1.98 -5.88 -10.04
C SER A 10 1.92 -4.43 -9.62
N THR A 11 2.10 -3.51 -10.56
CA THR A 11 2.09 -2.07 -10.33
C THR A 11 0.76 -1.48 -10.78
N ASN A 12 0.21 -0.58 -9.97
CA ASN A 12 -1.11 0.02 -10.21
C ASN A 12 -1.04 1.52 -10.47
N SER A 13 -0.10 2.24 -9.84
CA SER A 13 0.07 3.69 -10.02
C SER A 13 1.52 4.12 -9.80
N ILE A 14 1.90 5.22 -10.45
CA ILE A 14 3.22 5.85 -10.36
C ILE A 14 3.08 7.37 -10.23
N ILE A 15 3.90 7.98 -9.39
CA ILE A 15 4.09 9.43 -9.34
C ILE A 15 5.59 9.75 -9.24
N VAL A 16 5.96 10.95 -9.69
CA VAL A 16 7.31 11.49 -9.53
C VAL A 16 7.19 12.82 -8.81
N GLN A 17 7.89 12.98 -7.69
CA GLN A 17 7.88 14.22 -6.91
C GLN A 17 9.26 14.53 -6.39
N ASN A 18 9.71 15.76 -6.60
CA ASN A 18 11.03 16.24 -6.16
C ASN A 18 12.21 15.35 -6.60
N GLY A 19 12.09 14.69 -7.75
CA GLY A 19 13.09 13.77 -8.29
C GLY A 19 13.00 12.33 -7.76
N ASP A 20 12.16 12.07 -6.76
CA ASP A 20 11.88 10.73 -6.27
C ASP A 20 10.74 10.08 -7.05
N VAL A 21 10.92 8.81 -7.41
CA VAL A 21 9.91 8.00 -8.09
C VAL A 21 9.21 7.11 -7.07
N TYR A 22 7.88 7.18 -7.04
CA TYR A 22 7.03 6.38 -6.17
C TYR A 22 6.10 5.53 -7.01
N ILE A 23 6.08 4.23 -6.74
CA ILE A 23 5.23 3.26 -7.42
C ILE A 23 4.44 2.52 -6.36
N THR A 24 3.18 2.17 -6.60
CA THR A 24 2.41 1.32 -5.68
C THR A 24 1.83 0.10 -6.39
N GLY A 25 1.53 -0.93 -5.61
CA GLY A 25 1.07 -2.20 -6.13
C GLY A 25 0.97 -3.28 -5.06
N MET A 26 1.19 -4.51 -5.49
CA MET A 26 1.25 -5.67 -4.61
C MET A 26 2.42 -6.59 -4.96
N GLU A 27 2.99 -7.23 -3.95
CA GLU A 27 3.95 -8.31 -4.08
C GLU A 27 3.36 -9.58 -3.47
N ARG A 28 3.49 -10.71 -4.16
CA ARG A 28 3.11 -11.99 -3.57
C ARG A 28 4.27 -12.56 -2.76
N SER A 29 4.01 -12.91 -1.52
CA SER A 29 5.00 -13.56 -0.67
C SER A 29 5.15 -15.04 -1.03
N ASN A 30 6.40 -15.50 -1.13
CA ASN A 30 6.70 -16.92 -1.30
C ASN A 30 6.45 -17.77 -0.03
N LEU A 31 6.30 -17.13 1.13
CA LEU A 31 6.14 -17.83 2.40
C LEU A 31 4.73 -18.38 2.61
N ASP A 32 3.72 -17.57 2.29
CA ASP A 32 2.30 -17.87 2.50
C ASP A 32 1.49 -17.82 1.18
N GLY A 33 2.10 -17.38 0.08
CA GLY A 33 1.44 -17.24 -1.22
C GLY A 33 0.49 -16.04 -1.32
N LEU A 34 0.46 -15.16 -0.31
CA LEU A 34 -0.48 -14.05 -0.19
C LEU A 34 0.06 -12.79 -0.83
N TYR A 35 -0.84 -11.99 -1.39
CA TYR A 35 -0.50 -10.67 -1.95
C TYR A 35 -0.51 -9.62 -0.85
N ARG A 36 0.61 -8.90 -0.77
CA ARG A 36 0.86 -7.84 0.20
C ARG A 36 0.93 -6.49 -0.52
N PRO A 37 0.25 -5.45 -0.03
CA PRO A 37 0.29 -4.12 -0.60
C PRO A 37 1.66 -3.51 -0.34
N VAL A 38 2.23 -2.90 -1.37
CA VAL A 38 3.54 -2.27 -1.29
C VAL A 38 3.55 -0.92 -1.99
N TYR A 39 4.52 -0.10 -1.64
CA TYR A 39 5.02 0.92 -2.53
C TYR A 39 6.54 0.82 -2.66
N TRP A 40 7.07 1.26 -3.79
CA TRP A 40 8.49 1.36 -4.03
C TRP A 40 8.85 2.85 -4.12
N LYS A 41 9.90 3.26 -3.39
CA LYS A 41 10.52 4.57 -3.54
C LYS A 41 11.92 4.38 -4.10
N ASN A 42 12.19 4.88 -5.32
CA ASN A 42 13.48 4.73 -5.99
C ASN A 42 14.00 3.28 -6.01
N GLY A 43 13.09 2.32 -6.22
CA GLY A 43 13.41 0.88 -6.24
C GLY A 43 13.49 0.20 -4.87
N VAL A 44 13.35 0.93 -3.77
CA VAL A 44 13.30 0.36 -2.41
C VAL A 44 11.86 0.01 -2.07
N THR A 45 11.59 -1.27 -1.78
CA THR A 45 10.27 -1.77 -1.37
C THR A 45 9.93 -1.34 0.06
N HIS A 46 8.70 -0.87 0.24
CA HIS A 46 8.06 -0.58 1.51
C HIS A 46 6.74 -1.34 1.60
N PHE A 47 6.67 -2.28 2.56
CA PHE A 47 5.43 -3.01 2.83
C PHE A 47 4.44 -2.14 3.59
N LEU A 48 3.17 -2.24 3.22
CA LEU A 48 2.08 -1.48 3.82
C LEU A 48 1.30 -2.30 4.86
N ASN A 49 1.66 -3.58 5.05
CA ASN A 49 1.09 -4.42 6.09
C ASN A 49 2.16 -5.24 6.81
N GLU A 50 1.95 -5.49 8.09
CA GLU A 50 2.78 -6.36 8.94
C GLU A 50 2.23 -7.80 9.00
N GLY A 51 1.08 -8.04 8.37
CA GLY A 51 0.30 -9.26 8.52
C GLY A 51 0.22 -10.13 7.28
N THR A 52 -0.49 -11.24 7.43
CA THR A 52 -0.81 -12.21 6.37
C THR A 52 -2.18 -11.94 5.74
N GLU A 53 -2.68 -10.71 5.82
CA GLU A 53 -3.95 -10.35 5.17
C GLU A 53 -3.73 -10.06 3.69
N TYR A 54 -4.63 -10.55 2.84
CA TYR A 54 -4.65 -10.14 1.44
C TYR A 54 -4.98 -8.66 1.35
N ALA A 55 -4.11 -7.90 0.71
CA ALA A 55 -4.35 -6.49 0.46
C ALA A 55 -3.71 -6.03 -0.85
N ASN A 56 -4.31 -4.99 -1.44
CA ASN A 56 -3.91 -4.46 -2.73
C ASN A 56 -3.88 -2.93 -2.67
N ALA A 57 -2.74 -2.34 -3.03
CA ALA A 57 -2.59 -0.90 -3.12
C ALA A 57 -2.77 -0.41 -4.56
N THR A 58 -3.60 0.60 -4.74
CA THR A 58 -4.20 0.98 -6.03
C THR A 58 -3.84 2.40 -6.49
N GLY A 59 -3.66 3.32 -5.54
CA GLY A 59 -3.34 4.71 -5.82
C GLY A 59 -2.27 5.23 -4.87
N ILE A 60 -1.47 6.19 -5.33
CA ILE A 60 -0.40 6.79 -4.54
C ILE A 60 -0.35 8.30 -4.78
N SER A 61 -0.14 9.05 -3.70
CA SER A 61 0.08 10.49 -3.71
C SER A 61 1.12 10.85 -2.65
N VAL A 62 1.86 11.93 -2.86
CA VAL A 62 2.81 12.44 -1.88
C VAL A 62 2.46 13.91 -1.60
N VAL A 63 2.22 14.20 -0.32
CA VAL A 63 1.82 15.54 0.14
C VAL A 63 2.64 15.88 1.38
N ASP A 64 3.31 17.02 1.34
CA ASP A 64 4.19 17.50 2.42
C ASP A 64 5.19 16.45 2.92
N GLY A 65 5.76 15.69 1.98
CA GLY A 65 6.74 14.63 2.25
C GLY A 65 6.17 13.31 2.78
N LYS A 66 4.86 13.23 3.05
CA LYS A 66 4.19 12.01 3.46
C LYS A 66 3.68 11.23 2.25
N VAL A 67 3.83 9.91 2.29
CA VAL A 67 3.33 9.01 1.25
C VAL A 67 1.94 8.51 1.63
N TYR A 68 0.96 8.88 0.83
CA TYR A 68 -0.43 8.41 0.93
C TYR A 68 -0.65 7.33 -0.11
N VAL A 69 -1.11 6.17 0.34
CA VAL A 69 -1.46 5.05 -0.55
C VAL A 69 -2.89 4.64 -0.28
N SER A 70 -3.71 4.47 -1.33
CA SER A 70 -5.08 3.98 -1.21
C SER A 70 -5.22 2.55 -1.69
N GLY A 71 -6.18 1.80 -1.17
CA GLY A 71 -6.44 0.45 -1.63
C GLY A 71 -7.45 -0.29 -0.80
N MET A 72 -7.28 -1.61 -0.74
CA MET A 72 -8.15 -2.49 0.03
C MET A 72 -7.35 -3.50 0.84
N THR A 73 -7.90 -3.89 1.97
CA THR A 73 -7.42 -4.99 2.82
C THR A 73 -8.56 -5.96 3.14
N ASP A 74 -8.25 -7.13 3.69
CA ASP A 74 -9.21 -8.19 4.01
C ASP A 74 -10.20 -8.45 2.86
N TYR A 75 -9.65 -8.48 1.63
CA TYR A 75 -10.36 -8.62 0.35
C TYR A 75 -11.29 -7.45 -0.03
N TYR A 76 -12.00 -6.82 0.91
CA TYR A 76 -13.10 -5.89 0.59
C TYR A 76 -13.14 -4.62 1.46
N ARG A 77 -12.22 -4.46 2.41
CA ARG A 77 -12.19 -3.28 3.30
C ARG A 77 -11.37 -2.18 2.66
N ALA A 78 -12.01 -1.06 2.37
CA ALA A 78 -11.32 0.12 1.89
C ALA A 78 -10.36 0.64 2.97
N ALA A 79 -9.11 0.85 2.59
CA ALA A 79 -8.05 1.33 3.47
C ALA A 79 -7.16 2.34 2.74
N TYR A 80 -6.46 3.13 3.52
CA TYR A 80 -5.31 3.88 3.04
C TYR A 80 -4.17 3.73 4.02
N TRP A 81 -2.97 4.07 3.57
CA TRP A 81 -1.75 4.04 4.35
C TRP A 81 -1.10 5.41 4.29
N VAL A 82 -0.60 5.88 5.44
CA VAL A 82 0.22 7.09 5.53
C VAL A 82 1.56 6.66 6.09
N ASP A 83 2.62 6.81 5.30
CA ASP A 83 3.98 6.37 5.64
C ASP A 83 4.02 4.92 6.16
N GLY A 84 3.34 4.02 5.45
CA GLY A 84 3.26 2.60 5.81
C GLY A 84 2.19 2.24 6.83
N LYS A 85 1.59 3.20 7.52
CA LYS A 85 0.62 2.95 8.60
C LYS A 85 -0.81 2.90 8.06
N LYS A 86 -1.44 1.71 8.16
CA LYS A 86 -2.81 1.44 7.73
C LYS A 86 -3.84 2.25 8.52
N GLN A 87 -4.82 2.80 7.81
CA GLN A 87 -6.01 3.47 8.31
C GLN A 87 -7.22 2.92 7.53
N LEU A 88 -8.25 2.45 8.25
CA LEU A 88 -9.47 1.92 7.64
C LEU A 88 -10.44 3.06 7.33
N ILE A 89 -11.05 3.03 6.14
CA ILE A 89 -12.02 4.05 5.69
C ILE A 89 -13.45 3.65 6.07
N ALA A 90 -13.76 2.36 5.99
CA ALA A 90 -15.04 1.82 6.42
C ALA A 90 -14.85 0.37 6.91
N ASP A 91 -15.14 0.14 8.19
CA ASP A 91 -15.55 -1.19 8.61
C ASP A 91 -16.95 -1.43 8.04
N PHE A 92 -17.21 -2.65 7.57
CA PHE A 92 -18.56 -3.03 7.14
C PHE A 92 -19.55 -2.79 8.31
N GLY A 93 -20.32 -1.70 8.24
CA GLY A 93 -21.44 -1.41 9.13
C GLY A 93 -21.13 -0.48 10.31
N HIS A 94 -21.82 0.67 10.30
CA HIS A 94 -22.06 1.61 11.41
C HIS A 94 -21.00 2.67 11.78
N THR A 95 -20.98 3.75 10.97
CA THR A 95 -20.80 5.18 11.37
C THR A 95 -19.45 5.56 12.02
N SER A 96 -18.94 6.79 11.99
CA SER A 96 -19.38 8.11 11.55
C SER A 96 -18.13 8.95 11.28
N GLY A 97 -18.13 9.67 10.15
CA GLY A 97 -17.36 10.90 9.89
C GLY A 97 -15.93 11.02 10.40
N ILE A 98 -14.97 11.13 9.47
CA ILE A 98 -13.75 11.90 9.73
C ILE A 98 -13.74 13.10 8.79
N TYR A 99 -13.92 14.27 9.41
CA TYR A 99 -13.57 15.58 8.88
C TYR A 99 -12.05 15.73 8.98
N VAL A 100 -11.41 16.24 7.95
CA VAL A 100 -10.01 16.68 8.03
C VAL A 100 -9.95 18.13 7.56
N ARG A 101 -9.40 18.99 8.44
CA ARG A 101 -9.03 20.39 8.18
C ARG A 101 -7.68 20.45 7.48
#